data_AF-A0AAE3L5J9-F1
#
_entry.id   AF-A0AAE3L5J9-F1
#
_cell.length_a   1.000
_cell.length_b   1.000
_cell.length_c   1.000
_cell.angle_alpha   90.00
_cell.angle_beta   90.00
_cell.angle_gamma   90.00
#
_symmetry.space_group_name_H-M   'P 1'
#
loop_
_entity.id
_entity.type
_entity.pdbx_description
1 polymer ?
#
loop_
_entity_poly.entity_id
_entity_poly.type
_entity_poly.pdbx_seq_one_letter_code
_entity_poly.pdbx_strand_id
1 'polypeptide(L)'
;MKPSLILSKVILLAFLLGLASACSDNGERSSPSGTDAPADSATTESAADSDSATAETTTAADNTDSGDSATATAAADSDGADSSGGAERHTITARSTAYDPMVLKIKPGDSVSWVNMGGHNNNFEKGNIPEGAEPWKTQLGNDVSKTFDVEGLYLYKCDPHFAMGMVGAIIVGEPDNLAAVEENAKGMYKRALAKAKAQL
;
A
#
# COMPACT_ATOMS: atom_id res chain seq x y z
N MET A 1 -24.70 50.95 26.45
CA MET A 1 -24.16 49.58 26.65
C MET A 1 -24.67 48.72 25.50
N LYS A 2 -23.87 48.08 24.64
CA LYS A 2 -22.41 47.95 24.50
C LYS A 2 -22.04 48.01 22.99
N PRO A 3 -20.91 48.58 22.57
CA PRO A 3 -20.39 48.41 21.20
C PRO A 3 -19.44 47.19 21.11
N SER A 4 -19.46 46.48 19.98
CA SER A 4 -18.44 45.48 19.61
C SER A 4 -18.43 45.36 18.08
N LEU A 5 -17.56 46.11 17.42
CA LEU A 5 -16.25 45.65 16.93
C LEU A 5 -16.37 44.66 15.76
N ILE A 6 -16.37 45.22 14.54
CA ILE A 6 -16.15 44.50 13.29
C ILE A 6 -14.64 44.38 13.10
N LEU A 7 -14.09 43.16 13.19
CA LEU A 7 -12.65 42.93 13.11
C LEU A 7 -12.18 42.95 11.64
N SER A 8 -11.57 44.05 11.23
CA SER A 8 -11.05 44.24 9.86
C SER A 8 -9.82 43.36 9.60
N LYS A 9 -9.93 42.43 8.64
CA LYS A 9 -8.78 41.61 8.18
C LYS A 9 -7.86 42.44 7.28
N VAL A 10 -6.82 43.03 7.86
CA VAL A 10 -5.70 43.59 7.09
C VAL A 10 -4.69 42.46 6.80
N ILE A 11 -4.78 41.88 5.60
CA ILE A 11 -3.77 40.93 5.12
C ILE A 11 -2.62 41.74 4.50
N LEU A 12 -1.53 41.88 5.26
CA LEU A 12 -0.32 42.56 4.82
C LEU A 12 0.51 41.63 3.93
N LEU A 13 0.39 41.81 2.61
CA LEU A 13 1.13 41.01 1.63
C LEU A 13 2.53 41.61 1.41
N ALA A 14 3.54 41.07 2.09
CA ALA A 14 4.95 41.45 1.90
C ALA A 14 5.69 40.44 1.00
N PHE A 15 5.60 40.64 -0.32
CA PHE A 15 6.42 39.90 -1.28
C PHE A 15 7.86 40.47 -1.31
N LEU A 16 8.78 39.79 -0.63
CA LEU A 16 10.22 40.06 -0.73
C LEU A 16 10.80 39.31 -1.93
N LEU A 17 11.12 40.05 -3.00
CA LEU A 17 11.98 39.55 -4.08
C LEU A 17 13.40 39.32 -3.54
N GLY A 18 13.80 38.04 -3.44
CA GLY A 18 15.16 37.61 -3.10
C GLY A 18 15.92 37.13 -4.33
N LEU A 19 17.16 37.59 -4.49
CA LEU A 19 17.94 37.49 -5.73
C LEU A 19 18.31 36.05 -6.12
N ALA A 20 18.31 35.78 -7.43
CA ALA A 20 19.09 34.70 -8.01
C ALA A 20 20.59 35.03 -7.92
N SER A 21 21.37 34.15 -7.31
CA SER A 21 22.84 34.16 -7.41
C SER A 21 23.28 33.06 -8.37
N ALA A 22 24.26 33.35 -9.22
CA ALA A 22 24.67 32.50 -10.32
C ALA A 22 26.02 31.80 -10.07
N CYS A 23 26.29 30.78 -10.89
CA CYS A 23 27.62 30.26 -11.26
C CYS A 23 28.53 29.66 -10.17
N SER A 24 28.66 28.33 -10.18
CA SER A 24 29.83 27.53 -9.77
C SER A 24 29.65 26.13 -10.36
N ASP A 25 30.66 25.37 -10.80
CA ASP A 25 32.09 25.66 -11.08
C ASP A 25 32.57 24.60 -12.12
N ASN A 26 33.80 24.73 -12.63
CA ASN A 26 34.53 23.71 -13.39
C ASN A 26 34.51 22.33 -12.68
N GLY A 27 34.75 21.19 -13.33
CA GLY A 27 35.39 20.94 -14.63
C GLY A 27 36.45 19.84 -14.45
N GLU A 28 36.44 18.86 -15.35
CA GLU A 28 37.43 17.77 -15.54
C GLU A 28 37.99 17.01 -14.33
N ARG A 29 37.75 15.68 -14.28
CA ARG A 29 38.74 14.73 -13.78
C ARG A 29 38.64 13.33 -14.40
N SER A 30 39.45 13.14 -15.43
CA SER A 30 40.31 11.99 -15.72
C SER A 30 39.84 10.57 -15.37
N SER A 31 39.71 9.75 -16.42
CA SER A 31 39.80 8.28 -16.35
C SER A 31 41.15 7.80 -15.81
N PRO A 32 41.19 6.58 -15.26
CA PRO A 32 42.33 5.68 -15.46
C PRO A 32 41.92 4.41 -16.23
N SER A 33 42.77 4.01 -17.18
CA SER A 33 42.71 2.71 -17.86
C SER A 33 43.68 1.72 -17.22
N GLY A 34 43.32 0.42 -17.23
CA GLY A 34 44.22 -0.69 -16.92
C GLY A 34 43.76 -1.54 -15.74
N THR A 35 44.03 -2.85 -15.69
CA THR A 35 44.66 -3.74 -16.70
C THR A 35 44.34 -5.20 -16.35
N ASP A 36 44.36 -6.06 -17.36
CA ASP A 36 44.58 -7.52 -17.34
C ASP A 36 43.58 -8.46 -16.63
N ALA A 37 43.18 -9.47 -17.40
CA ALA A 37 42.61 -10.73 -16.94
C ALA A 37 43.74 -11.72 -16.53
N PRO A 38 43.42 -12.92 -16.03
CA PRO A 38 43.11 -13.99 -16.98
C PRO A 38 41.94 -14.90 -16.57
N ALA A 39 41.38 -15.61 -17.56
CA ALA A 39 40.65 -16.85 -17.34
C ALA A 39 41.63 -18.04 -17.27
N ASP A 40 41.27 -19.13 -16.58
CA ASP A 40 40.80 -20.39 -17.19
C ASP A 40 40.70 -21.52 -16.13
N SER A 41 40.17 -22.68 -16.55
CA SER A 41 40.15 -23.99 -15.89
C SER A 41 39.14 -24.15 -14.73
N ALA A 42 38.01 -24.87 -14.78
CA ALA A 42 37.47 -26.03 -15.54
C ALA A 42 37.28 -27.27 -14.65
N THR A 43 36.41 -28.17 -15.13
CA THR A 43 36.29 -29.60 -14.74
C THR A 43 35.45 -29.93 -13.49
N THR A 44 34.21 -30.33 -13.80
CA THR A 44 33.42 -31.47 -13.27
C THR A 44 33.97 -32.32 -12.11
N GLU A 45 33.07 -32.79 -11.22
CA GLU A 45 32.76 -34.23 -11.16
C GLU A 45 31.41 -34.53 -10.48
N SER A 46 30.98 -35.79 -10.55
CA SER A 46 29.60 -36.24 -10.25
C SER A 46 29.57 -37.34 -9.18
N ALA A 47 28.48 -37.35 -8.41
CA ALA A 47 27.90 -38.48 -7.67
C ALA A 47 28.76 -39.33 -6.71
N ALA A 48 28.30 -39.43 -5.46
CA ALA A 48 28.43 -40.64 -4.67
C ALA A 48 27.23 -40.80 -3.72
N ASP A 49 26.50 -41.90 -3.87
CA ASP A 49 25.52 -42.42 -2.93
C ASP A 49 26.12 -42.71 -1.54
N SER A 50 25.28 -42.68 -0.51
CA SER A 50 25.31 -43.67 0.58
C SER A 50 23.98 -43.76 1.31
N ASP A 51 23.29 -44.86 1.03
CA ASP A 51 22.11 -45.39 1.70
C ASP A 51 22.38 -45.72 3.18
N SER A 52 21.35 -45.62 4.04
CA SER A 52 21.17 -46.51 5.21
C SER A 52 19.77 -46.36 5.84
N ALA A 53 18.77 -46.92 5.16
CA ALA A 53 17.85 -47.92 5.71
C ALA A 53 17.18 -47.78 7.12
N THR A 54 15.83 -47.90 7.11
CA THR A 54 14.96 -48.55 8.15
C THR A 54 14.79 -47.85 9.52
N ALA A 55 13.64 -47.86 10.23
CA ALA A 55 12.35 -48.55 10.13
C ALA A 55 11.27 -47.76 10.95
N GLU A 56 9.95 -48.02 11.03
CA GLU A 56 9.05 -49.04 10.45
C GLU A 56 7.54 -48.59 10.53
N THR A 57 6.63 -49.36 9.89
CA THR A 57 5.26 -49.76 10.34
C THR A 57 4.27 -48.71 10.92
N THR A 58 3.30 -48.23 10.12
CA THR A 58 1.90 -48.75 9.97
C THR A 58 0.97 -48.44 11.16
N THR A 59 -0.15 -47.75 10.94
CA THR A 59 -1.50 -48.38 10.84
C THR A 59 -2.50 -47.46 10.14
N ALA A 60 -3.33 -48.04 9.26
CA ALA A 60 -4.44 -47.37 8.60
C ALA A 60 -5.79 -47.79 9.22
N ALA A 61 -6.68 -46.81 9.39
CA ALA A 61 -8.12 -46.92 9.66
C ALA A 61 -8.68 -45.48 9.61
N ASP A 62 -9.93 -45.19 9.26
CA ASP A 62 -10.95 -45.90 8.48
C ASP A 62 -11.87 -44.77 7.96
N ASN A 63 -12.17 -44.71 6.67
CA ASN A 63 -13.05 -43.69 6.11
C ASN A 63 -14.25 -44.35 5.43
N THR A 64 -15.15 -44.88 6.25
CA THR A 64 -16.44 -45.40 5.79
C THR A 64 -17.44 -44.27 5.57
N ASP A 65 -17.84 -44.10 4.31
CA ASP A 65 -18.96 -43.27 3.87
C ASP A 65 -20.31 -43.83 4.35
N SER A 66 -21.18 -42.97 4.85
CA SER A 66 -22.65 -43.11 4.90
C SER A 66 -23.25 -41.79 5.36
N GLY A 67 -23.90 -41.07 4.44
CA GLY A 67 -24.45 -39.74 4.70
C GLY A 67 -25.82 -39.73 5.38
N ASP A 68 -26.39 -38.53 5.51
CA ASP A 68 -27.85 -38.34 5.58
C ASP A 68 -28.26 -37.03 4.90
N SER A 69 -29.46 -37.02 4.32
CA SER A 69 -30.09 -35.84 3.73
C SER A 69 -31.05 -35.19 4.73
N ALA A 70 -30.61 -34.11 5.38
CA ALA A 70 -31.50 -33.24 6.15
C ALA A 70 -31.75 -31.92 5.42
N THR A 71 -32.76 -31.89 4.54
CA THR A 71 -33.37 -30.63 4.10
C THR A 71 -34.10 -29.99 5.27
N ALA A 72 -33.56 -28.89 5.80
CA ALA A 72 -34.23 -28.04 6.78
C ALA A 72 -34.49 -26.65 6.19
N THR A 73 -35.68 -26.46 5.63
CA THR A 73 -36.20 -25.11 5.38
C THR A 73 -36.57 -24.47 6.71
N ALA A 74 -35.88 -23.40 7.08
CA ALA A 74 -36.36 -22.43 8.04
C ALA A 74 -36.17 -21.03 7.44
N ALA A 75 -37.29 -20.36 7.16
CA ALA A 75 -37.34 -18.92 6.97
C ALA A 75 -37.68 -18.26 8.32
N ALA A 76 -37.52 -16.93 8.38
CA ALA A 76 -37.54 -16.10 9.58
C ALA A 76 -36.19 -16.13 10.35
N ASP A 77 -35.62 -15.02 10.83
CA ASP A 77 -36.12 -13.64 10.86
C ASP A 77 -35.12 -12.61 10.34
N SER A 78 -35.63 -11.45 9.92
CA SER A 78 -34.81 -10.28 9.60
C SER A 78 -34.49 -9.49 10.88
N ASP A 79 -33.57 -10.00 11.68
CA ASP A 79 -32.95 -9.19 12.74
C ASP A 79 -32.14 -8.08 12.09
N GLY A 80 -32.62 -6.84 12.26
CA GLY A 80 -31.95 -5.66 11.76
C GLY A 80 -30.58 -5.53 12.41
N ALA A 81 -29.53 -5.67 11.60
CA ALA A 81 -28.15 -5.54 12.04
C ALA A 81 -27.90 -4.12 12.59
N ASP A 82 -27.92 -4.03 13.92
CA ASP A 82 -27.50 -2.87 14.69
C ASP A 82 -26.12 -2.42 14.21
N SER A 83 -26.06 -1.26 13.55
CA SER A 83 -24.83 -0.66 13.04
C SER A 83 -24.07 0.04 14.16
N SER A 84 -23.85 -0.70 15.25
CA SER A 84 -23.03 -0.31 16.40
C SER A 84 -21.57 -0.23 15.97
N GLY A 85 -21.01 0.98 16.05
CA GLY A 85 -19.72 1.33 15.44
C GLY A 85 -18.51 0.65 16.09
N GLY A 86 -18.16 -0.54 15.61
CA GLY A 86 -16.84 -1.15 15.78
C GLY A 86 -15.98 -0.94 14.53
N ALA A 87 -14.65 -1.02 14.71
CA ALA A 87 -13.69 -0.99 13.60
C ALA A 87 -13.88 -2.18 12.65
N GLU A 88 -14.12 -1.90 11.37
CA GLU A 88 -14.29 -2.89 10.32
C GLU A 88 -12.94 -3.37 9.78
N ARG A 89 -12.91 -4.59 9.21
CA ARG A 89 -11.73 -5.11 8.52
C ARG A 89 -12.02 -5.29 7.04
N HIS A 90 -11.26 -4.57 6.23
CA HIS A 90 -11.36 -4.57 4.77
C HIS A 90 -10.18 -5.32 4.15
N THR A 91 -10.36 -5.84 2.94
CA THR A 91 -9.31 -6.58 2.22
C THR A 91 -9.09 -6.00 0.83
N ILE A 92 -7.83 -5.83 0.46
CA ILE A 92 -7.37 -5.48 -0.88
C ILE A 92 -6.49 -6.62 -1.39
N THR A 93 -6.89 -7.27 -2.47
CA THR A 93 -6.13 -8.35 -3.11
C THR A 93 -5.19 -7.78 -4.18
N ALA A 94 -3.92 -8.15 -4.18
CA ALA A 94 -3.06 -7.92 -5.33
C ALA A 94 -3.44 -8.89 -6.47
N ARG A 95 -3.69 -8.36 -7.67
CA ARG A 95 -4.01 -9.14 -8.88
C ARG A 95 -3.11 -8.69 -10.02
N SER A 96 -2.05 -9.44 -10.28
CA SER A 96 -0.95 -8.98 -11.14
C SER A 96 -0.52 -7.58 -10.68
N THR A 97 -0.24 -6.64 -11.59
CA THR A 97 0.21 -5.28 -11.25
C THR A 97 -0.93 -4.32 -10.89
N ALA A 98 -1.91 -4.77 -10.11
CA ALA A 98 -3.05 -3.97 -9.67
C ALA A 98 -3.50 -4.35 -8.24
N TYR A 99 -4.06 -3.36 -7.54
CA TYR A 99 -4.83 -3.56 -6.31
C TYR A 99 -6.32 -3.69 -6.63
N ASP A 100 -6.98 -4.66 -6.01
CA ASP A 100 -8.41 -4.92 -6.15
C ASP A 100 -9.09 -4.98 -4.75
N PRO A 101 -9.92 -3.99 -4.38
CA PRO A 101 -10.23 -2.77 -5.13
C PRO A 101 -9.05 -1.79 -5.21
N MET A 102 -9.03 -0.97 -6.27
CA MET A 102 -8.05 0.13 -6.42
C MET A 102 -8.34 1.31 -5.50
N VAL A 103 -9.61 1.55 -5.19
CA VAL A 103 -10.07 2.62 -4.29
C VAL A 103 -10.97 1.97 -3.26
N LEU A 104 -10.67 2.20 -1.99
CA LEU A 104 -11.43 1.70 -0.85
C LEU A 104 -11.86 2.88 0.03
N LYS A 105 -13.13 2.89 0.43
CA LYS A 105 -13.69 3.82 1.43
C LYS A 105 -13.85 3.09 2.75
N ILE A 106 -13.35 3.70 3.83
CA ILE A 106 -13.39 3.15 5.20
C ILE A 106 -13.70 4.24 6.22
N LYS A 107 -14.07 3.85 7.44
CA LYS A 107 -14.23 4.76 8.58
C LYS A 107 -12.90 4.93 9.32
N PRO A 108 -12.70 6.02 10.08
CA PRO A 108 -11.59 6.12 11.02
C PRO A 108 -11.59 4.96 12.02
N GLY A 109 -10.42 4.37 12.25
CA GLY A 109 -10.22 3.19 13.11
C GLY A 109 -10.36 1.85 12.40
N ASP A 110 -10.83 1.81 11.15
CA ASP A 110 -10.88 0.57 10.35
C ASP A 110 -9.48 0.06 9.99
N SER A 111 -9.35 -1.25 9.81
CA SER A 111 -8.12 -1.89 9.30
C SER A 111 -8.28 -2.34 7.86
N VAL A 112 -7.23 -2.14 7.05
CA VAL A 112 -7.12 -2.67 5.68
C VAL A 112 -6.01 -3.72 5.64
N SER A 113 -6.33 -4.90 5.12
CA SER A 113 -5.38 -5.98 4.88
C SER A 113 -5.07 -6.13 3.39
N TRP A 114 -3.78 -6.15 3.03
CA TRP A 114 -3.33 -6.46 1.68
C TRP A 114 -2.90 -7.91 1.61
N VAL A 115 -3.48 -8.64 0.65
CA VAL A 115 -3.30 -10.09 0.49
C VAL A 115 -2.84 -10.47 -0.91
N ASN A 116 -2.24 -11.67 -1.04
CA ASN A 116 -1.61 -12.16 -2.27
C ASN A 116 -0.41 -11.29 -2.70
N MET A 117 0.36 -10.77 -1.74
CA MET A 117 1.39 -9.76 -1.97
C MET A 117 2.72 -10.29 -2.52
N GLY A 118 2.75 -11.51 -3.08
CA GLY A 118 3.95 -12.12 -3.68
C GLY A 118 4.58 -11.24 -4.77
N GLY A 119 5.76 -10.66 -4.51
CA GLY A 119 6.41 -9.71 -5.42
C GLY A 119 5.87 -8.27 -5.37
N HIS A 120 4.91 -7.99 -4.48
CA HIS A 120 4.28 -6.69 -4.27
C HIS A 120 4.63 -6.12 -2.90
N ASN A 121 4.46 -4.81 -2.72
CA ASN A 121 4.58 -4.12 -1.44
C ASN A 121 3.68 -2.89 -1.41
N ASN A 122 3.40 -2.35 -0.23
CA ASN A 122 2.72 -1.08 -0.05
C ASN A 122 3.75 -0.01 0.29
N ASN A 123 3.65 1.16 -0.34
CA ASN A 123 4.44 2.34 0.01
C ASN A 123 3.53 3.59 0.01
N PHE A 124 3.34 4.16 1.20
CA PHE A 124 2.62 5.38 1.51
C PHE A 124 3.63 6.49 1.81
N GLU A 125 3.71 7.47 0.92
CA GLU A 125 4.76 8.50 0.94
C GLU A 125 4.22 9.86 1.42
N LYS A 126 5.05 10.63 2.14
CA LYS A 126 4.69 11.98 2.59
C LYS A 126 4.26 12.86 1.40
N GLY A 127 3.21 13.66 1.60
CA GLY A 127 2.59 14.49 0.56
C GLY A 127 1.47 13.79 -0.21
N ASN A 128 1.43 12.45 -0.20
CA ASN A 128 0.32 11.66 -0.76
C ASN A 128 -0.63 11.09 0.32
N ILE A 129 -0.43 11.49 1.58
CA ILE A 129 -1.20 11.07 2.75
C ILE A 129 -1.57 12.31 3.60
N PRO A 130 -2.55 12.22 4.52
CA PRO A 130 -2.96 13.33 5.38
C PRO A 130 -1.85 13.83 6.32
N GLU A 131 -1.98 15.07 6.79
CA GLU A 131 -1.11 15.57 7.85
C GLU A 131 -1.38 14.81 9.17
N GLY A 132 -0.33 14.53 9.96
CA GLY A 132 -0.41 13.68 11.15
C GLY A 132 -0.46 12.18 10.87
N ALA A 133 -0.62 11.74 9.62
CA ALA A 133 -0.51 10.32 9.25
C ALA A 133 0.95 9.91 8.98
N GLU A 134 1.40 8.83 9.61
CA GLU A 134 2.76 8.31 9.41
C GLU A 134 2.94 7.60 8.06
N PRO A 135 4.00 7.95 7.29
CA PRO A 135 4.44 7.18 6.12
C PRO A 135 4.67 5.71 6.46
N TRP A 136 4.38 4.82 5.52
CA TRP A 136 4.47 3.38 5.76
C TRP A 136 4.90 2.64 4.52
N LYS A 137 5.95 1.84 4.63
CA LYS A 137 6.47 0.99 3.56
C LYS A 137 6.67 -0.42 4.06
N THR A 138 6.17 -1.39 3.31
CA THR A 138 6.29 -2.82 3.62
C THR A 138 7.40 -3.47 2.78
N GLN A 139 7.89 -4.62 3.28
CA GLN A 139 8.76 -5.51 2.53
C GLN A 139 7.99 -6.14 1.37
N LEU A 140 8.69 -6.56 0.31
CA LEU A 140 8.06 -7.28 -0.80
C LEU A 140 7.62 -8.68 -0.33
N GLY A 141 6.48 -9.16 -0.82
CA GLY A 141 6.00 -10.52 -0.60
C GLY A 141 5.08 -10.71 0.61
N ASN A 142 5.09 -9.78 1.56
CA ASN A 142 4.36 -9.95 2.82
C ASN A 142 2.92 -9.48 2.71
N ASP A 143 1.98 -10.36 3.04
CA ASP A 143 0.61 -9.98 3.38
C ASP A 143 0.63 -9.21 4.72
N VAL A 144 -0.09 -8.09 4.78
CA VAL A 144 0.05 -7.06 5.82
C VAL A 144 -1.28 -6.41 6.15
N SER A 145 -1.41 -5.86 7.36
CA SER A 145 -2.58 -5.07 7.76
C SER A 145 -2.16 -3.75 8.40
N LYS A 146 -2.93 -2.68 8.15
CA LYS A 146 -2.76 -1.35 8.78
C LYS A 146 -4.12 -0.77 9.16
N THR A 147 -4.19 -0.21 10.38
CA THR A 147 -5.31 0.62 10.85
C THR A 147 -5.15 2.08 10.39
N PHE A 148 -6.27 2.74 10.11
CA PHE A 148 -6.32 4.10 9.60
C PHE A 148 -7.14 5.00 10.54
N ASP A 149 -6.47 5.66 11.48
CA ASP A 149 -7.11 6.49 12.51
C ASP A 149 -7.29 7.97 12.10
N VAL A 150 -6.52 8.45 11.12
CA VAL A 150 -6.56 9.85 10.65
C VAL A 150 -7.41 9.94 9.39
N GLU A 151 -8.36 10.88 9.35
CA GLU A 151 -9.19 11.14 8.19
C GLU A 151 -8.39 11.70 7.01
N GLY A 152 -8.88 11.48 5.79
CA GLY A 152 -8.24 11.97 4.58
C GLY A 152 -8.06 10.95 3.47
N LEU A 153 -7.52 11.45 2.35
CA LEU A 153 -7.15 10.66 1.19
C LEU A 153 -5.69 10.21 1.29
N TYR A 154 -5.48 8.90 1.22
CA TYR A 154 -4.18 8.25 1.17
C TYR A 154 -3.97 7.65 -0.22
N LEU A 155 -3.01 8.15 -1.00
CA LEU A 155 -2.53 7.48 -2.20
C LEU A 155 -1.28 6.67 -1.87
N TYR A 156 -1.23 5.44 -2.38
CA TYR A 156 -0.10 4.53 -2.18
C TYR A 156 0.26 3.79 -3.47
N LYS A 157 1.48 3.26 -3.53
CA LYS A 157 1.99 2.50 -4.67
C LYS A 157 2.55 1.15 -4.26
N CYS A 158 2.72 0.27 -5.23
CA CYS A 158 3.73 -0.77 -5.18
C CYS A 158 4.99 -0.26 -5.88
N ASP A 159 6.15 -0.33 -5.22
CA ASP A 159 7.41 0.21 -5.73
C ASP A 159 7.86 -0.42 -7.06
N PRO A 160 8.05 -1.76 -7.19
CA PRO A 160 8.48 -2.38 -8.44
C PRO A 160 7.49 -2.21 -9.60
N HIS A 161 6.20 -2.00 -9.29
CA HIS A 161 5.12 -1.95 -10.29
C HIS A 161 4.52 -0.55 -10.47
N PHE A 162 5.12 0.50 -9.90
CA PHE A 162 4.59 1.88 -9.99
C PHE A 162 4.51 2.37 -11.43
N ALA A 163 5.54 2.10 -12.24
CA ALA A 163 5.56 2.46 -13.67
C ALA A 163 4.47 1.75 -14.50
N MET A 164 4.00 0.59 -14.05
CA MET A 164 2.89 -0.18 -14.64
C MET A 164 1.52 0.28 -14.12
N GLY A 165 1.49 1.28 -13.23
CA GLY A 165 0.26 1.84 -12.68
C GLY A 165 -0.32 1.07 -11.49
N MET A 166 0.50 0.30 -10.76
CA MET A 166 0.09 -0.34 -9.50
C MET A 166 0.05 0.69 -8.35
N VAL A 167 -1.03 1.46 -8.34
CA VAL A 167 -1.38 2.46 -7.33
C VAL A 167 -2.76 2.16 -6.75
N GLY A 168 -2.99 2.59 -5.52
CA GLY A 168 -4.30 2.54 -4.88
C GLY A 168 -4.59 3.80 -4.08
N ALA A 169 -5.84 3.92 -3.63
CA ALA A 169 -6.31 5.00 -2.78
C ALA A 169 -7.16 4.46 -1.62
N ILE A 170 -6.89 4.93 -0.40
CA ILE A 170 -7.78 4.74 0.75
C ILE A 170 -8.40 6.10 1.07
N ILE A 171 -9.73 6.15 1.13
CA ILE A 171 -10.50 7.30 1.60
C ILE A 171 -10.95 6.97 3.02
N VAL A 172 -10.48 7.72 4.00
CA VAL A 172 -10.81 7.54 5.41
C VAL A 172 -11.72 8.69 5.84
N GLY A 173 -12.96 8.39 6.21
CA GLY A 173 -13.94 9.40 6.60
C GLY A 173 -14.21 10.44 5.51
N GLU A 174 -14.28 11.72 5.89
CA GLU A 174 -14.43 12.85 4.96
C GLU A 174 -13.07 13.53 4.69
N PRO A 175 -12.51 13.45 3.47
CA PRO A 175 -11.14 13.90 3.23
C PRO A 175 -11.01 15.42 3.00
N ASP A 176 -10.28 16.09 3.88
CA ASP A 176 -9.95 17.52 3.81
C ASP A 176 -8.67 17.82 3.00
N ASN A 177 -7.76 16.85 2.89
CA ASN A 177 -6.42 17.01 2.31
C ASN A 177 -6.36 16.99 0.76
N LEU A 178 -7.50 17.00 0.06
CA LEU A 178 -7.57 16.82 -1.40
C LEU A 178 -6.69 17.80 -2.18
N ALA A 179 -6.69 19.09 -1.82
CA ALA A 179 -5.89 20.11 -2.51
C ALA A 179 -4.39 19.83 -2.41
N ALA A 180 -3.91 19.38 -1.25
CA ALA A 180 -2.50 19.02 -1.04
C ALA A 180 -2.14 17.75 -1.83
N VAL A 181 -3.02 16.74 -1.86
CA VAL A 181 -2.81 15.53 -2.66
C VAL A 181 -2.83 15.85 -4.16
N GLU A 182 -3.66 16.77 -4.63
CA GLU A 182 -3.70 17.21 -6.04
C GLU A 182 -2.39 17.87 -6.50
N GLU A 183 -1.75 18.68 -5.65
CA GLU A 183 -0.45 19.29 -5.92
C GLU A 183 0.68 18.24 -5.94
N ASN A 184 0.63 17.28 -5.02
CA ASN A 184 1.68 16.28 -4.83
C ASN A 184 1.60 15.06 -5.78
N ALA A 185 0.39 14.69 -6.24
CA ALA A 185 0.16 13.48 -7.04
C ALA A 185 0.85 13.55 -8.41
N LYS A 186 2.01 12.90 -8.51
CA LYS A 186 2.84 12.83 -9.73
C LYS A 186 2.78 11.44 -10.38
N GLY A 187 2.97 11.40 -11.69
CA GLY A 187 2.97 10.16 -12.47
C GLY A 187 1.66 9.37 -12.28
N MET A 188 1.78 8.08 -11.96
CA MET A 188 0.64 7.17 -11.85
C MET A 188 -0.29 7.48 -10.66
N TYR A 189 0.16 8.23 -9.63
CA TYR A 189 -0.73 8.66 -8.54
C TYR A 189 -1.96 9.44 -9.05
N LYS A 190 -1.84 10.18 -10.18
CA LYS A 190 -2.98 10.88 -10.80
C LYS A 190 -4.12 9.94 -11.22
N ARG A 191 -3.82 8.67 -11.54
CA ARG A 191 -4.85 7.66 -11.86
C ARG A 191 -5.65 7.24 -10.63
N ALA A 192 -4.97 6.96 -9.52
CA ALA A 192 -5.62 6.64 -8.24
C ALA A 192 -6.44 7.82 -7.73
N LEU A 193 -5.87 9.04 -7.77
CA LEU A 193 -6.54 10.28 -7.41
C LEU A 193 -7.82 10.52 -8.24
N ALA A 194 -7.75 10.42 -9.57
CA ALA A 194 -8.92 10.60 -10.43
C ALA A 194 -10.03 9.57 -10.13
N LYS A 195 -9.66 8.34 -9.75
CA LYS A 195 -10.62 7.31 -9.34
C LYS A 195 -11.18 7.55 -7.94
N ALA A 196 -10.38 8.07 -7.00
CA ALA A 196 -10.85 8.46 -5.68
C ALA A 196 -11.83 9.64 -5.74
N LYS A 197 -11.48 10.72 -6.47
CA LYS A 197 -12.36 11.88 -6.68
C LYS A 197 -13.68 11.54 -7.36
N ALA A 198 -13.75 10.46 -8.15
CA ALA A 198 -14.98 9.99 -8.77
C ALA A 198 -15.93 9.24 -7.80
N GLN A 199 -15.51 9.03 -6.54
CA GLN A 199 -16.32 8.45 -5.47
C GLN A 199 -16.64 9.44 -4.35
N LEU A 200 -15.99 10.62 -4.32
CA LEU A 200 -16.22 11.67 -3.33
C LEU A 200 -17.39 12.56 -3.78
#